data_AF-A0A835PZV4-F1
#
_entry.id   AF-A0A835PZV4-F1
#
_cell.length_a   1.000
_cell.length_b   1.000
_cell.length_c   1.000
_cell.angle_alpha   90.00
_cell.angle_beta   90.00
_cell.angle_gamma   90.00
#
_symmetry.space_group_name_H-M   'P 1'
#
loop_
_entity.id
_entity.type
_entity.pdbx_description
1 polymer ?
#
loop_
_entity_poly.entity_id
_entity_poly.type
_entity_poly.pdbx_seq_one_letter_code
_entity_poly.pdbx_strand_id
1 'polypeptide(L)'
;MGEDVGKKTPKLPIPGKRNILITSALPYVNNVPHLGNIIGCVLSADVFARYCRLRGYNAIYICGTDEYGTSAETKAMEQNCTPKEICDK
;
A
#
# COMPACT_ATOMS: atom_id res chain seq x y z
N MET A 1 32.80 6.74 14.82
CA MET A 1 32.57 7.58 13.64
C MET A 1 31.54 6.87 12.79
N GLY A 2 30.27 7.33 12.86
CA GLY A 2 29.21 7.00 11.89
C GLY A 2 28.42 5.70 12.06
N GLU A 3 27.39 5.70 12.91
CA GLU A 3 26.19 4.89 12.69
C GLU A 3 24.95 5.74 13.01
N ASP A 4 24.53 6.55 12.03
CA ASP A 4 23.24 7.25 12.04
C ASP A 4 22.36 6.60 10.97
N VAL A 5 21.81 5.43 11.30
CA VAL A 5 20.88 4.69 10.44
C VAL A 5 19.55 5.44 10.43
N GLY A 6 19.36 6.22 9.36
CA GLY A 6 18.17 6.97 8.97
C GLY A 6 16.85 6.64 9.67
N LYS A 7 16.61 7.24 10.84
CA LYS A 7 15.28 7.31 11.44
C LYS A 7 14.38 8.18 10.55
N LYS A 8 13.53 7.56 9.75
CA LYS A 8 12.46 8.26 9.00
C LYS A 8 11.54 8.96 10.00
N THR A 9 11.63 10.29 10.08
CA THR A 9 10.73 11.10 10.91
C THR A 9 9.28 10.88 10.45
N PRO A 10 8.35 10.53 11.36
CA PRO A 10 6.95 10.30 10.98
C PRO A 10 6.32 11.58 10.45
N LYS A 11 5.61 11.49 9.33
CA LYS A 11 4.87 12.62 8.78
C LYS A 11 3.58 12.79 9.58
N LEU A 12 3.55 13.81 10.44
CA LEU A 12 2.41 14.08 11.34
C LEU A 12 1.47 15.13 10.74
N PRO A 13 0.20 15.19 11.18
CA PRO A 13 -0.70 16.29 10.86
C PRO A 13 -0.11 17.64 11.32
N ILE A 14 -0.23 18.66 10.47
CA ILE A 14 0.25 20.02 10.75
C ILE A 14 -0.97 20.91 11.06
N PRO A 15 -1.05 21.52 12.25
CA PRO A 15 -2.12 22.46 12.57
C PRO A 15 -2.19 23.62 11.56
N GLY A 16 -3.40 24.04 11.19
CA GLY A 16 -3.63 25.13 10.25
C GLY A 16 -3.33 24.82 8.77
N LYS A 17 -2.89 23.61 8.43
CA LYS A 17 -2.74 23.14 7.05
C LYS A 17 -3.78 22.06 6.72
N ARG A 18 -4.04 21.88 5.41
CA ARG A 18 -4.86 20.77 4.93
C ARG A 18 -4.06 19.47 4.98
N ASN A 19 -4.45 18.58 5.90
CA ASN A 19 -3.88 17.25 6.09
C ASN A 19 -4.76 16.22 5.37
N ILE A 20 -4.19 15.41 4.48
CA ILE A 20 -4.94 14.45 3.65
C ILE A 20 -4.34 13.06 3.81
N LEU A 21 -5.13 12.13 4.33
CA LEU A 21 -4.82 10.71 4.30
C LEU A 21 -5.51 10.09 3.09
N ILE A 22 -4.73 9.43 2.24
CA ILE A 22 -5.18 8.75 1.04
C ILE A 22 -4.92 7.26 1.25
N THR A 23 -5.94 6.44 1.06
CA THR A 23 -5.80 4.99 1.03
C THR A 23 -6.30 4.46 -0.31
N SER A 24 -5.79 3.31 -0.70
CA SER A 24 -6.32 2.54 -1.82
C SER A 24 -6.75 1.18 -1.31
N ALA A 25 -7.71 0.54 -1.99
CA ALA A 25 -8.11 -0.81 -1.65
C ALA A 25 -6.88 -1.72 -1.73
N LEU A 26 -6.74 -2.60 -0.74
CA LEU A 26 -5.62 -3.51 -0.64
C LEU A 26 -5.79 -4.61 -1.70
N PRO A 27 -4.93 -4.70 -2.73
CA PRO A 27 -4.97 -5.83 -3.66
C PRO A 27 -4.72 -7.14 -2.92
N TYR A 28 -5.52 -8.15 -3.26
CA TYR A 28 -5.38 -9.49 -2.68
C TYR A 28 -4.10 -10.17 -3.20
N VAL A 29 -3.25 -10.62 -2.29
CA VAL A 29 -1.89 -11.13 -2.61
C VAL A 29 -1.92 -12.33 -3.54
N ASN A 30 -3.02 -13.10 -3.50
CA ASN A 30 -3.11 -14.36 -4.20
C ASN A 30 -3.23 -14.22 -5.72
N ASN A 31 -3.54 -13.05 -6.28
CA ASN A 31 -3.74 -12.88 -7.71
C ASN A 31 -2.87 -11.77 -8.31
N VAL A 32 -2.36 -12.02 -9.52
CA VAL A 32 -1.70 -10.98 -10.31
C VAL A 32 -2.74 -9.92 -10.68
N PRO A 33 -2.56 -8.65 -10.26
CA PRO A 33 -3.53 -7.60 -10.57
C PRO A 33 -3.59 -7.33 -12.07
N HIS A 34 -4.79 -7.28 -12.63
CA HIS A 34 -5.01 -6.86 -14.01
C HIS A 34 -5.23 -5.35 -14.11
N LEU A 35 -5.22 -4.81 -15.33
CA LEU A 35 -5.29 -3.35 -15.56
C LEU A 35 -6.52 -2.70 -14.89
N GLY A 36 -7.66 -3.39 -14.89
CA GLY A 36 -8.86 -2.97 -14.14
C GLY A 36 -8.64 -2.74 -12.64
N ASN A 37 -7.88 -3.59 -11.94
CA ASN A 37 -7.58 -3.38 -10.51
C ASN A 37 -6.68 -2.16 -10.32
N ILE A 38 -5.73 -1.97 -11.24
CA ILE A 38 -4.76 -0.87 -11.19
C ILE A 38 -5.48 0.48 -11.35
N ILE A 39 -6.28 0.63 -12.41
CA ILE A 39 -6.99 1.89 -12.67
C ILE A 39 -8.03 2.19 -11.59
N GLY A 40 -8.75 1.17 -11.11
CA GLY A 40 -9.82 1.33 -10.13
C GLY A 40 -9.33 1.71 -8.73
N CYS A 41 -8.10 1.34 -8.37
CA CYS A 41 -7.60 1.49 -7.00
C CYS A 41 -6.32 2.33 -6.95
N VAL A 42 -5.18 1.75 -7.31
CA VAL A 42 -3.86 2.32 -6.99
C VAL A 42 -3.48 3.49 -7.88
N LEU A 43 -3.83 3.45 -9.17
CA LEU A 43 -3.49 4.51 -10.11
C LEU A 43 -4.33 5.77 -9.86
N SER A 44 -5.63 5.61 -9.63
CA SER A 44 -6.52 6.72 -9.28
C SER A 44 -6.07 7.40 -7.98
N ALA A 45 -5.70 6.61 -6.96
CA ALA A 45 -5.17 7.13 -5.70
C ALA A 45 -3.82 7.85 -5.89
N ASP A 46 -2.91 7.33 -6.71
CA ASP A 46 -1.60 7.94 -6.97
C ASP A 46 -1.73 9.30 -7.67
N VAL A 47 -2.61 9.41 -8.68
CA VAL A 47 -2.87 10.68 -9.39
C VAL A 47 -3.34 11.75 -8.40
N PHE A 48 -4.30 11.42 -7.53
CA PHE A 48 -4.79 12.35 -6.52
C PHE A 48 -3.71 12.69 -5.47
N ALA A 49 -2.89 11.72 -5.06
CA ALA A 49 -1.79 11.94 -4.13
C ALA A 49 -0.75 12.91 -4.70
N ARG A 50 -0.38 12.75 -5.98
CA ARG A 50 0.53 13.69 -6.68
C ARG A 50 -0.06 15.08 -6.76
N TYR A 51 -1.33 15.20 -7.12
CA TYR A 51 -2.02 16.49 -7.14
C TYR A 51 -2.00 17.16 -5.76
N CYS A 52 -2.31 16.43 -4.69
CA CYS A 52 -2.30 16.97 -3.33
C CYS A 52 -0.91 17.49 -2.91
N ARG A 53 0.16 16.76 -3.29
CA ARG A 53 1.55 17.18 -3.06
C ARG A 53 1.88 18.46 -3.83
N LEU A 54 1.48 18.56 -5.11
CA LEU A 54 1.67 19.76 -5.94
C LEU A 54 0.91 20.97 -5.40
N ARG A 55 -0.25 20.78 -4.77
CA ARG A 55 -1.03 21.82 -4.10
C ARG A 55 -0.45 22.26 -2.74
N GLY A 56 0.64 21.66 -2.29
CA GLY A 56 1.26 21.94 -0.99
C GLY A 56 0.49 21.37 0.20
N TYR A 57 -0.44 20.43 -0.03
CA TYR A 57 -1.16 19.77 1.06
C TYR A 57 -0.27 18.77 1.79
N ASN A 58 -0.49 18.62 3.10
CA ASN A 58 0.20 17.60 3.89
C ASN A 58 -0.45 16.23 3.63
N ALA A 59 -0.06 15.61 2.51
CA ALA A 59 -0.64 14.36 2.04
C ALA A 59 0.22 13.14 2.38
N ILE A 60 -0.43 12.07 2.83
CA ILE A 60 0.12 10.71 3.02
C ILE A 60 -0.73 9.75 2.19
N TYR A 61 -0.09 8.91 1.38
CA TYR A 61 -0.76 7.86 0.63
C TYR A 61 -0.22 6.50 1.11
N ILE A 62 -1.12 5.62 1.54
CA ILE A 62 -0.80 4.27 2.04
C ILE A 62 -1.62 3.23 1.27
N CYS A 63 -0.98 2.13 0.94
CA CYS A 63 -1.58 0.91 0.41
C CYS A 63 -0.71 -0.27 0.87
N GLY A 64 -1.15 -1.50 0.62
CA GLY A 64 -0.47 -2.73 1.00
C GLY A 64 -1.17 -3.94 0.38
N THR A 65 -0.67 -5.12 0.67
CA THR A 65 -1.24 -6.41 0.27
C THR A 65 -2.27 -6.89 1.28
N ASP A 66 -3.37 -7.47 0.81
CA ASP A 66 -4.29 -8.23 1.65
C ASP A 66 -3.95 -9.72 1.55
N GLU A 67 -3.56 -10.31 2.68
CA GLU A 67 -2.85 -11.59 2.75
C GLU A 67 -3.65 -12.70 3.44
N TYR A 68 -4.68 -12.35 4.21
CA TYR A 68 -5.45 -13.34 4.98
C TYR A 68 -6.64 -13.88 4.19
N GLY A 69 -7.16 -15.05 4.59
CA GLY A 69 -8.40 -15.62 4.07
C GLY A 69 -8.24 -17.01 3.46
N THR A 70 -9.37 -17.73 3.35
CA THR A 70 -9.41 -19.14 2.90
C THR A 70 -8.85 -19.32 1.49
N SER A 71 -8.99 -18.33 0.61
CA SER A 71 -8.41 -18.38 -0.74
C SER A 71 -6.87 -18.39 -0.71
N ALA A 72 -6.23 -17.75 0.26
CA ALA A 72 -4.78 -17.84 0.47
C ALA A 72 -4.35 -19.25 0.89
N GLU A 73 -5.08 -19.83 1.84
CA GLU A 73 -4.83 -21.19 2.33
C GLU A 73 -5.04 -22.25 1.23
N THR A 74 -6.14 -22.15 0.48
CA THR A 74 -6.42 -23.05 -0.64
C THR A 74 -5.32 -22.97 -1.70
N LYS A 75 -4.86 -21.76 -2.04
CA LYS A 75 -3.80 -21.57 -3.04
C LYS A 75 -2.44 -22.09 -2.55
N ALA A 76 -2.18 -21.98 -1.24
CA ALA A 76 -0.98 -22.53 -0.60
C ALA A 76 -0.95 -24.07 -0.68
N MET A 77 -2.10 -24.70 -0.41
CA MET A 77 -2.25 -26.15 -0.58
C MET A 77 -2.05 -26.58 -2.05
N GLU A 78 -2.64 -25.87 -3.02
CA GLU A 78 -2.46 -26.16 -4.46
C GLU A 78 -1.01 -26.05 -4.91
N GLN A 79 -0.24 -25.11 -4.35
CA GLN A 79 1.17 -24.89 -4.68
C GLN A 79 2.14 -25.66 -3.77
N ASN A 80 1.64 -26.51 -2.87
CA ASN A 80 2.44 -27.28 -1.89
C ASN A 80 3.43 -26.40 -1.08
N CYS A 81 2.97 -25.23 -0.64
CA CYS A 81 3.75 -24.30 0.18
C CYS A 81 2.92 -23.76 1.35
N THR A 82 3.53 -23.00 2.25
CA THR A 82 2.83 -22.36 3.37
C THR A 82 2.14 -21.06 2.94
N PRO A 83 1.05 -20.63 3.61
CA PRO A 83 0.40 -19.35 3.30
C PRO A 83 1.37 -18.17 3.33
N LYS A 84 2.33 -18.17 4.27
CA LYS A 84 3.37 -17.14 4.36
C LYS A 84 4.26 -17.11 3.13
N GLU A 85 4.70 -18.26 2.64
CA GLU A 85 5.54 -18.33 1.43
C GLU A 85 4.80 -17.85 0.17
N ILE A 86 3.48 -17.96 0.11
CA ILE A 86 2.69 -17.34 -0.97
C ILE A 86 2.61 -15.83 -0.80
N CYS A 87 2.39 -15.33 0.42
CA CYS A 87 2.27 -13.90 0.67
C CYS A 87 3.59 -13.14 0.44
N ASP A 88 4.71 -13.77 0.80
CA ASP A 88 6.05 -13.19 0.66
C ASP A 88 6.58 -13.21 -0.79
N LYS A 89 5.92 -13.92 -1.71
CA LYS A 89 6.35 -14.16 -3.09
C LYS A 89 5.84 -13.10 -4.06
#